data_AF-A0A2K1KWK9-F1
#
_entry.id   AF-A0A2K1KWK9-F1
#
_cell.length_a   1.000
_cell.length_b   1.000
_cell.length_c   1.000
_cell.angle_alpha   90.00
_cell.angle_beta   90.00
_cell.angle_gamma   90.00
#
_symmetry.space_group_name_H-M   'P 1'
#
loop_
_entity.id
_entity.type
_entity.pdbx_description
1 polymer ?
#
loop_
_entity_poly.entity_id
_entity_poly.type
_entity_poly.pdbx_seq_one_letter_code
_entity_poly.pdbx_strand_id
1 'polypeptide(L)'
;MSNEELIIHAPLLSYVKEACTRQSYCQLQKLNENERQAFIARHSRAQVCLGEDVGVIASQSIGQPTTQIALSSFHSAGTTAVEVLEGIPRLESILNCSFKQSTSTIRTTKHTSPSDFVYLTILDVMSSYYIEHDLDSWWYAIAEKYNFYTAPNSYNEGVVFRMIVDSKKMKAYKYNVQQKAKI
;
A
#
# COMPACT_ATOMS: atom_id res chain seq x y z
N MET A 1 -0.61 26.05 19.34
CA MET A 1 -1.10 24.93 18.50
C MET A 1 -1.49 25.53 17.17
N SER A 2 -0.67 25.28 16.15
CA SER A 2 -0.84 25.80 14.80
C SER A 2 -2.05 25.15 14.16
N ASN A 3 -3.05 25.97 13.83
CA ASN A 3 -4.16 25.56 12.98
C ASN A 3 -3.61 25.37 11.57
N GLU A 4 -3.34 24.12 11.18
CA GLU A 4 -3.17 23.77 9.78
C GLU A 4 -4.56 23.75 9.15
N GLU A 5 -5.04 24.94 8.76
CA GLU A 5 -6.15 25.05 7.81
C GLU A 5 -5.72 24.35 6.52
N LEU A 6 -6.61 23.49 6.00
CA LEU A 6 -6.47 22.90 4.69
C LEU A 6 -6.53 24.02 3.64
N ILE A 7 -5.37 24.58 3.27
CA ILE A 7 -5.23 25.59 2.22
C ILE A 7 -5.49 24.91 0.87
N ILE A 8 -6.76 24.73 0.52
CA ILE A 8 -7.14 24.50 -0.87
C ILE A 8 -6.87 25.82 -1.58
N HIS A 9 -5.77 25.88 -2.35
CA HIS A 9 -5.31 27.05 -3.10
C HIS A 9 -6.53 27.77 -3.71
N ALA A 10 -6.89 28.96 -3.20
CA ALA A 10 -8.09 29.70 -3.61
C ALA A 10 -8.31 29.82 -5.15
N PRO A 11 -7.24 29.95 -5.98
CA PRO A 11 -7.36 29.93 -7.44
C PRO A 11 -7.89 28.61 -8.02
N LEU A 12 -7.62 27.47 -7.38
CA LEU A 12 -8.05 26.16 -7.85
C LEU A 12 -9.54 25.96 -7.59
N LEU A 13 -10.04 26.41 -6.44
CA LEU A 13 -11.46 26.37 -6.12
C LEU A 13 -12.26 27.29 -7.04
N SER A 14 -11.76 28.50 -7.35
CA SER A 14 -12.39 29.38 -8.33
C SER A 14 -12.38 28.77 -9.72
N TYR A 15 -11.27 28.15 -10.13
CA TYR A 15 -11.16 27.50 -11.43
C TYR A 15 -12.09 26.28 -11.57
N VAL A 16 -12.18 25.43 -10.55
CA VAL A 16 -13.10 24.27 -10.54
C VAL A 16 -14.55 24.75 -10.55
N LYS A 17 -14.90 25.75 -9.74
CA LYS A 17 -16.24 26.37 -9.77
C LYS A 17 -16.55 26.91 -11.16
N GLU A 18 -15.62 27.66 -11.75
CA GLU A 18 -15.77 28.27 -13.06
C GLU A 18 -15.92 27.22 -14.17
N ALA A 19 -15.08 26.18 -14.16
CA ALA A 19 -15.13 25.06 -15.10
C ALA A 19 -16.44 24.26 -14.99
N CYS A 20 -16.91 23.98 -13.77
CA CYS A 20 -18.21 23.37 -13.54
C CYS A 20 -19.34 24.25 -14.08
N THR A 21 -19.34 25.56 -13.79
CA THR A 21 -20.34 26.49 -14.35
C THR A 21 -20.30 26.54 -15.88
N ARG A 22 -19.12 26.54 -16.50
CA ARG A 22 -18.97 26.53 -17.97
C ARG A 22 -19.55 25.26 -18.59
N GLN A 23 -19.22 24.09 -18.03
CA GLN A 23 -19.70 22.80 -18.55
C GLN A 23 -21.22 22.67 -18.41
N SER A 24 -21.78 23.10 -17.28
CA SER A 24 -23.23 23.14 -17.06
C SER A 24 -23.93 24.12 -18.03
N TYR A 25 -23.37 25.31 -18.28
CA TYR A 25 -23.95 26.29 -19.20
C TYR A 25 -24.01 25.81 -20.66
N CYS A 26 -22.94 25.19 -21.16
CA CYS A 26 -22.90 24.68 -22.53
C CYS A 26 -23.90 23.53 -22.78
N GLN A 27 -24.23 22.75 -21.75
CA GLN A 27 -25.26 21.70 -21.86
C GLN A 27 -26.68 22.27 -21.76
N LEU A 28 -26.89 23.31 -20.94
CA LEU A 28 -28.18 23.99 -20.83
C LEU A 28 -28.59 24.75 -22.09
N GLN A 29 -27.63 25.20 -22.91
CA GLN A 29 -27.89 25.84 -24.20
C GLN A 29 -28.40 24.86 -25.28
N LYS A 30 -28.20 23.54 -25.08
CA LYS A 30 -28.67 22.50 -26.02
C LYS A 30 -30.11 22.05 -25.74
N LEU A 31 -30.70 22.50 -24.64
CA LEU A 31 -32.04 22.13 -24.20
C LEU A 31 -33.07 23.13 -24.72
N ASN A 32 -34.30 22.65 -24.91
CA ASN A 32 -35.42 23.52 -25.24
C ASN A 32 -35.74 24.44 -24.05
N GLU A 33 -36.38 25.58 -24.31
CA GLU A 33 -36.68 26.59 -23.28
C GLU A 33 -37.41 25.98 -22.08
N ASN A 34 -38.42 25.14 -22.33
CA ASN A 34 -39.20 24.48 -21.28
C ASN A 34 -38.34 23.53 -20.42
N GLU A 35 -37.42 22.78 -21.03
CA GLU A 35 -36.53 21.85 -20.33
C GLU A 35 -35.49 22.61 -19.50
N ARG A 36 -34.97 23.71 -20.05
CA ARG A 36 -34.07 24.61 -19.35
C ARG A 36 -34.73 25.23 -18.12
N GLN A 37 -35.96 25.71 -18.25
CA GLN A 37 -36.73 26.26 -17.13
C GLN A 37 -37.02 25.18 -16.07
N ALA A 38 -37.38 23.97 -16.49
CA ALA A 38 -37.59 22.84 -15.59
C ALA A 38 -36.31 22.46 -14.83
N PHE A 39 -35.16 22.45 -15.51
CA PHE A 39 -33.87 22.20 -14.89
C PHE A 39 -33.51 23.28 -13.86
N ILE A 40 -33.62 24.56 -14.21
CA ILE A 40 -33.32 25.68 -13.30
C ILE A 40 -34.22 25.61 -12.07
N ALA A 41 -35.52 25.35 -12.25
CA ALA A 41 -36.46 25.21 -11.14
C ALA A 41 -36.11 24.02 -10.23
N ARG A 42 -35.72 22.87 -10.79
CA ARG A 42 -35.28 21.69 -10.01
C ARG A 42 -33.96 21.96 -9.28
N HIS A 43 -33.01 22.61 -9.93
CA HIS A 43 -31.71 22.94 -9.35
C HIS A 43 -31.85 23.93 -8.20
N SER A 44 -32.64 24.99 -8.37
CA SER A 44 -32.90 25.97 -7.32
C SER A 44 -33.55 25.35 -6.09
N ARG A 45 -34.42 24.33 -6.26
CA ARG A 45 -35.01 23.57 -5.15
C ARG A 45 -34.06 22.57 -4.48
N ALA A 46 -32.99 22.16 -5.16
CA ALA A 46 -32.00 21.23 -4.62
C ALA A 46 -30.90 21.95 -3.81
N GLN A 47 -30.93 23.28 -3.74
CA GLN A 47 -30.02 24.04 -2.90
C GLN A 47 -30.41 23.87 -1.43
N VAL A 48 -29.40 23.61 -0.59
CA VAL A 48 -29.56 23.44 0.86
C VAL A 48 -29.77 24.82 1.50
N CYS A 49 -30.63 24.89 2.52
CA CYS A 49 -30.90 26.12 3.23
C CYS A 49 -29.70 26.54 4.10
N LEU A 50 -29.45 27.86 4.20
CA LEU A 50 -28.45 28.39 5.11
C LEU A 50 -28.92 28.24 6.56
N GLY A 51 -28.01 27.88 7.47
CA GLY A 51 -28.31 27.70 8.89
C GLY A 51 -28.91 26.35 9.26
N GLU A 52 -28.94 25.39 8.33
CA GLU A 52 -29.34 24.01 8.60
C GLU A 52 -28.25 23.26 9.41
N ASP A 53 -28.67 22.47 10.39
CA ASP A 53 -27.77 21.72 11.29
C ASP A 53 -27.14 20.49 10.62
N VAL A 54 -26.29 20.74 9.63
CA VAL A 54 -25.62 19.70 8.81
C VAL A 54 -24.80 18.72 9.64
N GLY A 55 -24.30 19.12 10.81
CA GLY A 55 -23.53 18.26 11.70
C GLY A 55 -24.35 17.11 12.28
N VAL A 56 -25.58 17.39 12.73
CA VAL A 56 -26.47 16.37 13.29
C VAL A 56 -26.95 15.42 12.18
N ILE A 57 -27.32 15.99 11.02
CA ILE A 57 -27.77 15.22 9.86
C ILE A 57 -26.65 14.28 9.36
N ALA A 58 -25.42 14.78 9.25
CA ALA A 58 -24.26 13.99 8.84
C ALA A 58 -23.91 12.90 9.87
N SER A 59 -24.01 13.21 11.17
CA SER A 59 -23.75 12.22 12.23
C SER A 59 -24.76 11.07 12.16
N GLN A 60 -26.04 11.36 12.03
CA GLN A 60 -27.09 10.34 11.93
C GLN A 60 -26.99 9.52 10.64
N SER A 61 -26.68 10.16 9.52
CA SER A 61 -26.60 9.48 8.21
C SER A 61 -25.46 8.46 8.15
N ILE A 62 -24.41 8.63 8.95
CA ILE A 62 -23.33 7.64 9.13
C ILE A 62 -23.69 6.65 10.25
N GLY A 63 -24.21 7.13 11.38
CA GLY A 63 -24.46 6.32 12.57
C GLY A 63 -25.55 5.26 12.39
N GLN A 64 -26.68 5.60 11.76
CA GLN A 64 -27.80 4.67 11.57
C GLN A 64 -27.43 3.45 10.70
N PRO A 65 -26.83 3.58 9.50
CA PRO A 65 -26.42 2.40 8.73
C PRO A 65 -25.32 1.61 9.45
N THR A 66 -24.48 2.25 10.26
CA THR A 66 -23.42 1.56 11.01
C THR A 66 -23.98 0.51 11.98
N THR A 67 -25.19 0.68 12.51
CA THR A 67 -25.83 -0.34 13.36
C THR A 67 -26.21 -1.61 12.60
N GLN A 68 -26.26 -1.55 11.27
CA GLN A 68 -26.59 -2.67 10.38
C GLN A 68 -25.34 -3.37 9.84
N ILE A 69 -24.15 -2.77 10.03
CA ILE A 69 -22.90 -3.34 9.60
C ILE A 69 -22.48 -4.43 10.60
N ALA A 70 -21.98 -5.56 10.10
CA ALA A 70 -21.53 -6.66 10.96
C ALA A 70 -20.30 -6.28 11.80
N LEU A 71 -20.15 -6.93 12.96
CA LEU A 71 -18.96 -6.85 13.81
C LEU A 71 -17.69 -7.37 13.11
N SER A 72 -17.83 -8.13 12.01
CA SER A 72 -16.77 -8.57 11.11
C SER A 72 -17.38 -9.29 9.91
N SER A 73 -16.92 -9.03 8.69
CA SER A 73 -17.19 -9.87 7.51
C SER A 73 -16.01 -10.79 7.24
N PHE A 74 -16.10 -12.05 7.68
CA PHE A 74 -15.22 -13.11 7.19
C PHE A 74 -15.91 -13.76 5.99
N HIS A 75 -15.59 -13.28 4.80
CA HIS A 75 -15.98 -13.97 3.58
C HIS A 75 -14.78 -14.15 2.66
N SER A 76 -14.08 -15.27 2.84
CA SER A 76 -12.93 -15.67 2.04
C SER A 76 -13.36 -16.25 0.68
N ALA A 77 -14.31 -15.58 0.01
CA ALA A 77 -14.75 -15.97 -1.33
C ALA A 77 -13.79 -15.36 -2.37
N GLY A 78 -12.77 -16.12 -2.75
CA GLY A 78 -12.00 -15.89 -3.98
C GLY A 78 -10.80 -14.94 -3.89
N THR A 79 -10.33 -14.55 -2.71
CA THR A 79 -9.10 -13.73 -2.55
C THR A 79 -8.06 -14.47 -1.74
N THR A 80 -6.82 -14.59 -2.25
CA THR A 80 -5.67 -15.22 -1.57
C THR A 80 -4.96 -14.29 -0.57
N ALA A 81 -5.54 -13.12 -0.29
CA ALA A 81 -4.95 -12.09 0.53
C ALA A 81 -5.26 -12.28 2.02
N VAL A 82 -4.46 -11.62 2.87
CA VAL A 82 -4.70 -11.47 4.31
C VAL A 82 -6.07 -10.83 4.52
N GLU A 83 -6.82 -11.35 5.49
CA GLU A 83 -8.12 -10.80 5.88
C GLU A 83 -7.96 -9.34 6.33
N VAL A 84 -8.64 -8.43 5.65
CA VAL A 84 -8.64 -6.99 5.96
C VAL A 84 -9.74 -6.74 6.99
N LEU A 85 -9.48 -5.86 7.95
CA LEU A 85 -10.50 -5.38 8.89
C LEU A 85 -11.64 -4.71 8.10
N GLU A 86 -12.84 -5.25 8.24
CA GLU A 86 -14.07 -4.73 7.65
C GLU A 86 -15.12 -4.51 8.72
N GLY A 87 -16.15 -3.73 8.39
CA GLY A 87 -17.29 -3.50 9.26
C GLY A 87 -17.03 -2.54 10.43
N ILE A 88 -17.68 -2.80 11.57
CA ILE A 88 -17.60 -1.95 12.78
C ILE A 88 -16.14 -1.77 13.28
N PRO A 89 -15.31 -2.82 13.40
CA PRO A 89 -13.92 -2.67 13.84
C PRO A 89 -13.10 -1.76 12.92
N ARG A 90 -13.39 -1.76 11.61
CA ARG A 90 -12.71 -0.86 10.67
C ARG A 90 -13.12 0.58 10.90
N LEU A 91 -14.42 0.82 11.05
CA LEU A 91 -14.96 2.16 11.33
C LEU A 91 -14.37 2.75 12.61
N GLU A 92 -14.31 1.97 13.69
CA GLU A 92 -13.68 2.38 14.95
C GLU A 92 -12.18 2.71 14.76
N SER A 93 -11.45 1.88 14.01
CA SER A 93 -10.02 2.13 13.75
C SER A 93 -9.77 3.43 13.00
N ILE A 94 -10.66 3.80 12.06
CA ILE A 94 -10.58 5.02 11.27
C ILE A 94 -10.92 6.23 12.14
N LEU A 95 -12.01 6.17 12.91
CA LEU A 95 -12.43 7.28 13.79
C LEU A 95 -11.39 7.57 14.88
N ASN A 96 -10.77 6.54 15.43
CA ASN A 96 -9.73 6.69 16.46
C ASN A 96 -8.34 7.00 15.90
N CYS A 97 -8.18 7.08 14.57
CA CYS A 97 -6.88 7.25 13.91
C CYS A 97 -5.82 6.26 14.43
N SER A 98 -6.23 5.01 14.73
CA SER A 98 -5.32 4.04 15.33
C SER A 98 -4.31 3.55 14.29
N PHE A 99 -3.02 3.75 14.60
CA PHE A 99 -1.90 3.26 13.78
C PHE A 99 -1.65 1.75 13.97
N LYS A 100 -2.15 1.16 15.05
CA LYS A 100 -2.09 -0.29 15.28
C LYS A 100 -3.33 -0.94 14.67
N GLN A 101 -3.30 -1.12 13.36
CA GLN A 101 -4.28 -1.93 12.65
C GLN A 101 -3.75 -3.34 12.53
N SER A 102 -4.56 -4.34 12.86
CA SER A 102 -4.17 -5.76 12.78
C SER A 102 -3.72 -6.17 11.38
N THR A 103 -4.24 -5.49 10.35
CA THR A 103 -3.87 -5.69 8.94
C THR A 103 -3.58 -4.34 8.29
N SER A 104 -2.38 -4.19 7.72
CA SER A 104 -2.00 -3.08 6.84
C SER A 104 -1.79 -3.62 5.42
N THR A 105 -2.52 -3.10 4.44
CA THR A 105 -2.43 -3.53 3.05
C THR A 105 -2.24 -2.33 2.14
N ILE A 106 -1.25 -2.42 1.24
CA ILE A 106 -0.97 -1.39 0.24
C ILE A 106 -1.36 -1.96 -1.13
N ARG A 107 -2.19 -1.22 -1.88
CA ARG A 107 -2.51 -1.56 -3.27
C ARG A 107 -1.45 -0.96 -4.19
N THR A 108 -0.73 -1.81 -4.90
CA THR A 108 0.28 -1.39 -5.88
C THR A 108 -0.27 -1.50 -7.30
N THR A 109 0.27 -0.71 -8.22
CA THR A 109 -0.10 -0.76 -9.65
C THR A 109 0.81 -1.72 -10.41
N LYS A 110 0.43 -2.14 -11.62
CA LYS A 110 1.15 -3.17 -12.40
C LYS A 110 2.62 -2.83 -12.75
N HIS A 111 3.04 -1.58 -12.55
CA HIS A 111 4.41 -1.12 -12.84
C HIS A 111 5.40 -1.33 -11.70
N THR A 112 4.97 -1.83 -10.54
CA THR A 112 5.85 -2.14 -9.40
C THR A 112 6.24 -3.62 -9.40
N SER A 113 7.53 -3.92 -9.30
CA SER A 113 7.99 -5.30 -9.14
C SER A 113 8.02 -5.70 -7.66
N PRO A 114 7.74 -6.97 -7.30
CA PRO A 114 7.77 -7.41 -5.90
C PRO A 114 9.12 -7.17 -5.21
N SER A 115 10.23 -7.22 -5.96
CA SER A 115 11.57 -6.95 -5.45
C SER A 115 11.76 -5.52 -4.92
N ASP A 116 10.91 -4.58 -5.34
CA ASP A 116 11.05 -3.17 -4.95
C ASP A 116 10.50 -2.88 -3.54
N PHE A 117 9.65 -3.76 -2.99
CA PHE A 117 8.90 -3.51 -1.76
C PHE A 117 9.00 -4.63 -0.71
N VAL A 118 9.47 -5.82 -1.07
CA VAL A 118 9.59 -6.92 -0.12
C VAL A 118 10.90 -6.76 0.66
N TYR A 119 10.78 -6.38 1.93
CA TYR A 119 11.87 -6.47 2.89
C TYR A 119 12.13 -7.94 3.19
N LEU A 120 13.24 -8.48 2.67
CA LEU A 120 13.70 -9.82 3.00
C LEU A 120 14.84 -9.73 4.00
N THR A 121 14.76 -10.57 5.02
CA THR A 121 15.89 -10.84 5.89
C THR A 121 16.72 -11.99 5.32
N ILE A 122 17.95 -12.12 5.80
CA ILE A 122 18.81 -13.26 5.45
C ILE A 122 18.11 -14.60 5.79
N LEU A 123 17.32 -14.63 6.86
CA LEU A 123 16.59 -15.82 7.30
C LEU A 123 15.55 -16.29 6.28
N ASP A 124 14.92 -15.39 5.54
CA ASP A 124 13.89 -15.75 4.55
C ASP A 124 14.47 -16.56 3.39
N VAL A 125 15.76 -16.35 3.10
CA VAL A 125 16.48 -16.89 1.95
C VAL A 125 17.47 -18.01 2.33
N MET A 126 17.90 -18.04 3.59
CA MET A 126 18.80 -19.06 4.14
C MET A 126 18.06 -20.38 4.41
N SER A 127 18.70 -21.50 4.09
CA SER A 127 18.22 -22.85 4.47
C SER A 127 18.84 -23.34 5.76
N SER A 128 20.13 -23.09 5.97
CA SER A 128 20.86 -23.51 7.18
C SER A 128 22.15 -22.72 7.32
N TYR A 129 22.68 -22.63 8.55
CA TYR A 129 23.99 -22.05 8.83
C TYR A 129 24.80 -22.96 9.74
N TYR A 130 26.13 -22.84 9.66
CA TYR A 130 27.10 -23.57 10.47
C TYR A 130 28.21 -22.62 10.91
N ILE A 131 28.73 -22.85 12.11
CA ILE A 131 29.93 -22.17 12.63
C ILE A 131 30.99 -23.26 12.73
N GLU A 132 32.08 -23.10 11.97
CA GLU A 132 33.12 -24.11 11.84
C GLU A 132 34.45 -23.53 12.25
N HIS A 133 35.27 -24.31 12.95
CA HIS A 133 36.61 -23.88 13.38
C HIS A 133 37.70 -24.17 12.34
N ASP A 134 37.36 -24.86 11.25
CA ASP A 134 38.33 -25.38 10.29
C ASP A 134 37.78 -25.32 8.85
N LEU A 135 38.51 -24.64 7.96
CA LEU A 135 38.15 -24.37 6.56
C LEU A 135 38.59 -25.49 5.60
N ASP A 136 39.60 -26.26 5.98
CA ASP A 136 40.48 -26.85 4.97
C ASP A 136 39.85 -28.08 4.30
N SER A 137 39.20 -28.99 5.02
CA SER A 137 38.81 -30.25 4.39
C SER A 137 37.63 -30.16 3.40
N TRP A 138 36.75 -29.16 3.54
CA TRP A 138 35.54 -29.06 2.71
C TRP A 138 35.65 -28.02 1.60
N TRP A 139 36.41 -26.94 1.83
CA TRP A 139 36.59 -25.87 0.85
C TRP A 139 37.30 -26.39 -0.38
N TYR A 140 38.40 -27.13 -0.21
CA TYR A 140 39.13 -27.75 -1.32
C TYR A 140 38.26 -28.75 -2.11
N ALA A 141 37.44 -29.56 -1.42
CA ALA A 141 36.51 -30.50 -2.07
C ALA A 141 35.42 -29.81 -2.92
N ILE A 142 34.95 -28.63 -2.50
CA ILE A 142 33.99 -27.82 -3.26
C ILE A 142 34.67 -27.02 -4.37
N ALA A 143 35.84 -26.45 -4.10
CA ALA A 143 36.65 -25.72 -5.07
C ALA A 143 36.99 -26.58 -6.28
N GLU A 144 37.35 -27.85 -6.07
CA GLU A 144 37.62 -28.83 -7.12
C GLU A 144 36.34 -29.23 -7.88
N LYS A 145 35.23 -29.49 -7.16
CA LYS A 145 33.95 -29.89 -7.76
C LYS A 145 33.30 -28.80 -8.63
N TYR A 146 33.48 -27.53 -8.27
CA TYR A 146 32.84 -26.39 -8.95
C TYR A 146 33.85 -25.45 -9.63
N ASN A 147 35.12 -25.83 -9.70
CA ASN A 147 36.21 -25.08 -10.35
C ASN A 147 36.41 -23.64 -9.82
N PHE A 148 36.17 -23.43 -8.52
CA PHE A 148 36.35 -22.15 -7.83
C PHE A 148 37.71 -22.12 -7.12
N TYR A 149 38.78 -21.63 -7.76
CA TYR A 149 40.13 -21.62 -7.16
C TYR A 149 40.50 -20.32 -6.44
N THR A 150 39.57 -19.37 -6.28
CA THR A 150 39.87 -18.14 -5.54
C THR A 150 39.71 -18.40 -4.04
N ALA A 151 40.75 -18.93 -3.41
CA ALA A 151 40.84 -18.92 -1.95
C ALA A 151 40.74 -17.46 -1.46
N PRO A 152 39.84 -17.15 -0.52
CA PRO A 152 39.77 -15.80 0.04
C PRO A 152 41.06 -15.46 0.79
N ASN A 153 41.59 -14.26 0.56
CA ASN A 153 42.93 -13.88 1.01
C ASN A 153 42.94 -13.32 2.46
N SER A 154 41.82 -13.39 3.18
CA SER A 154 41.62 -12.62 4.42
C SER A 154 40.80 -13.39 5.44
N TYR A 155 41.26 -14.58 5.81
CA TYR A 155 40.75 -15.27 6.99
C TYR A 155 41.71 -15.04 8.14
N ASN A 156 41.21 -14.50 9.25
CA ASN A 156 41.88 -14.68 10.52
C ASN A 156 41.54 -16.10 10.99
N GLU A 157 42.56 -16.94 11.17
CA GLU A 157 42.44 -18.31 11.65
C GLU A 157 41.60 -18.36 12.94
N GLY A 158 40.52 -19.15 12.95
CA GLY A 158 39.84 -19.49 14.19
C GLY A 158 38.37 -19.90 14.07
N VAL A 159 37.58 -19.22 13.22
CA VAL A 159 36.14 -19.49 13.06
C VAL A 159 35.60 -19.00 11.71
N VAL A 160 34.81 -19.83 11.02
CA VAL A 160 34.09 -19.49 9.79
C VAL A 160 32.60 -19.67 9.95
N PHE A 161 31.86 -18.66 9.49
CA PHE A 161 30.41 -18.72 9.37
C PHE A 161 30.04 -19.20 7.96
N ARG A 162 29.49 -20.40 7.87
CA ARG A 162 28.97 -20.97 6.62
C ARG A 162 27.46 -20.76 6.56
N MET A 163 27.00 -20.18 5.46
CA MET A 163 25.57 -20.01 5.19
C MET A 163 25.19 -20.75 3.91
N ILE A 164 24.17 -21.61 4.00
CA ILE A 164 23.58 -22.28 2.85
C ILE A 164 22.33 -21.52 2.44
N VAL A 165 22.29 -21.08 1.18
CA VAL A 165 21.23 -20.25 0.62
C VAL A 165 20.41 -21.03 -0.41
N ASP A 166 19.08 -20.88 -0.38
CA ASP A 166 18.19 -21.51 -1.37
C ASP A 166 18.22 -20.76 -2.72
N SER A 167 18.75 -21.43 -3.74
CA SER A 167 18.83 -20.90 -5.10
C SER A 167 17.47 -20.58 -5.74
N LYS A 168 16.38 -21.29 -5.39
CA LYS A 168 15.04 -21.03 -5.92
C LYS A 168 14.51 -19.72 -5.37
N LYS A 169 14.68 -19.48 -4.07
CA LYS A 169 14.30 -18.23 -3.40
C LYS A 169 15.12 -17.05 -3.94
N MET A 170 16.43 -17.20 -4.05
CA MET A 170 17.31 -16.16 -4.64
C MET A 170 16.86 -15.73 -6.04
N LYS A 171 16.51 -16.69 -6.90
CA LYS A 171 16.01 -16.41 -8.25
C LYS A 171 14.63 -15.75 -8.24
N ALA A 172 13.71 -16.23 -7.40
CA ALA A 172 12.37 -15.66 -7.27
C ALA A 172 12.40 -14.17 -6.88
N TYR A 173 13.34 -13.81 -6.01
CA TYR A 173 13.52 -12.43 -5.55
C TYR A 173 14.55 -11.63 -6.35
N LYS A 174 15.08 -12.18 -7.45
CA LYS A 174 16.07 -11.54 -8.35
C LYS A 174 17.36 -11.06 -7.66
N TYR A 175 17.80 -11.74 -6.60
CA TYR A 175 19.07 -11.43 -5.95
C TYR A 175 20.23 -12.19 -6.59
N ASN A 176 21.30 -11.46 -6.88
CA ASN A 176 22.57 -12.02 -7.31
C ASN A 176 23.63 -11.80 -6.23
N VAL A 177 24.37 -12.86 -5.90
CA VAL A 177 25.56 -12.71 -5.06
C VAL A 177 26.65 -12.10 -5.94
N GLN A 178 27.00 -10.84 -5.71
CA GLN A 178 28.13 -10.24 -6.40
C GLN A 178 29.41 -10.86 -5.86
N GLN A 179 30.04 -11.72 -6.65
CA GLN A 179 31.43 -12.05 -6.44
C GLN A 179 32.23 -10.79 -6.80
N LYS A 180 32.89 -10.17 -5.82
CA LYS A 180 33.89 -9.15 -6.13
C LYS A 180 34.98 -9.83 -6.96
N ALA A 181 34.99 -9.57 -8.27
CA ALA A 181 36.15 -9.84 -9.10
C ALA A 181 37.31 -9.05 -8.49
N LYS A 182 38.37 -9.75 -8.08
CA LYS A 182 39.60 -9.10 -7.64
C LYS A 182 40.23 -8.41 -8.85
N ILE A 183 40.52 -7.11 -8.68
CA ILE A 183 41.54 -6.36 -9.41
C ILE A 183 42.89 -7.01 -9.13
#